data_AF-A0A5S6R4D4-F1
#
_entry.id   AF-A0A5S6R4D4-F1
#
_cell.length_a   1.000
_cell.length_b   1.000
_cell.length_c   1.000
_cell.angle_alpha   90.00
_cell.angle_beta   90.00
_cell.angle_gamma   90.00
#
_symmetry.space_group_name_H-M   'P 1'
#
loop_
_entity.id
_entity.type
_entity.pdbx_description
1 polymer ?
#
loop_
_entity_poly.entity_id
_entity_poly.type
_entity_poly.pdbx_seq_one_letter_code
_entity_poly.pdbx_strand_id
1 'polypeptide(L)'
;MPVVAVASLLLALLLPLACSYNYVDGEIADRLNRSSVHILHQLLLKFTDGPFPWKVAQYNAKQFFPRYNRYYWIGKRYYKFDPDGQLPDRLPCEYPIPLNATVLYEDDEPVQEVVFQCRKFQQACCGEMDCCLVDERGQSYTRFPNE
;
A
#
# COMPACT_ATOMS: atom_id res chain seq x y z
N MET A 1 26.44 47.59 -42.71
CA MET A 1 27.68 47.77 -41.91
C MET A 1 27.56 49.08 -41.15
N PRO A 2 27.96 49.24 -39.87
CA PRO A 2 28.21 48.30 -38.76
C PRO A 2 27.31 48.59 -37.51
N VAL A 3 27.05 47.63 -36.59
CA VAL A 3 27.66 47.42 -35.22
C VAL A 3 27.41 48.63 -34.28
N VAL A 4 26.80 48.51 -33.09
CA VAL A 4 27.37 48.00 -31.83
C VAL A 4 26.24 47.74 -30.80
N ALA A 5 26.46 46.73 -29.96
CA ALA A 5 25.62 46.20 -28.88
C ALA A 5 25.79 46.96 -27.53
N VAL A 6 25.37 46.28 -26.44
CA VAL A 6 25.61 46.52 -24.99
C VAL A 6 24.43 47.22 -24.29
N ALA A 7 23.50 46.47 -23.65
CA ALA A 7 23.55 45.96 -22.25
C ALA A 7 23.59 47.11 -21.22
N SER A 8 22.94 47.13 -20.06
CA SER A 8 22.21 46.18 -19.21
C SER A 8 21.73 46.98 -17.96
N LEU A 9 20.83 46.40 -17.15
CA LEU A 9 20.61 46.66 -15.70
C LEU A 9 19.92 48.02 -15.34
N LEU A 10 18.82 48.12 -14.58
CA LEU A 10 18.40 47.50 -13.30
C LEU A 10 16.85 47.43 -13.27
N LEU A 11 16.16 46.33 -12.96
CA LEU A 11 16.12 45.51 -11.74
C LEU A 11 15.36 46.16 -10.56
N ALA A 12 14.03 46.09 -10.60
CA ALA A 12 13.06 46.06 -9.48
C ALA A 12 11.67 46.27 -10.13
N LEU A 13 10.62 45.48 -9.99
CA LEU A 13 10.21 44.57 -8.94
C LEU A 13 9.68 43.27 -9.57
N LEU A 14 10.42 42.19 -9.41
CA LEU A 14 9.85 40.84 -9.41
C LEU A 14 9.43 40.56 -7.97
N LEU A 15 8.17 40.78 -7.65
CA LEU A 15 7.51 40.08 -6.54
C LEU A 15 6.73 38.93 -7.19
N PRO A 16 7.25 37.69 -7.19
CA PRO A 16 6.34 36.57 -7.35
C PRO A 16 5.45 36.59 -6.11
N LEU A 17 4.13 36.72 -6.30
CA LEU A 17 3.19 36.09 -5.39
C LEU A 17 3.48 34.59 -5.48
N ALA A 18 4.47 34.14 -4.72
CA ALA A 18 4.57 32.77 -4.29
C ALA A 18 3.37 32.55 -3.37
N CYS A 19 2.21 32.25 -3.94
CA CYS A 19 1.21 31.49 -3.23
C CYS A 19 1.94 30.26 -2.71
N SER A 20 2.04 30.15 -1.40
CA SER A 20 2.65 29.04 -0.69
C SER A 20 1.89 27.75 -0.98
N TYR A 21 2.26 27.05 -2.05
CA TYR A 21 1.80 25.69 -2.37
C TYR A 21 2.76 24.66 -1.78
N ASN A 22 3.03 24.66 -0.48
CA ASN A 22 3.87 23.61 0.11
C ASN A 22 3.56 23.45 1.60
N TYR A 23 2.59 22.57 1.91
CA TYR A 23 2.61 21.78 3.16
C TYR A 23 1.57 20.65 3.18
N VAL A 24 0.52 20.70 2.33
CA VAL A 24 -0.63 19.78 2.41
C VAL A 24 -0.46 18.51 1.55
N ASP A 25 0.38 18.55 0.50
CA ASP A 25 0.55 17.39 -0.40
C ASP A 25 1.31 16.21 0.24
N GLY A 26 2.22 16.49 1.19
CA GLY A 26 2.99 15.43 1.86
C GLY A 26 2.13 14.56 2.76
N GLU A 27 1.28 15.19 3.58
CA GLU A 27 0.38 14.50 4.52
C GLU A 27 -0.74 13.72 3.79
N ILE A 28 -1.28 14.28 2.70
CA ILE A 28 -2.30 13.60 1.89
C ILE A 28 -1.70 12.45 1.09
N ALA A 29 -0.54 12.65 0.46
CA ALA A 29 0.16 11.57 -0.24
C ALA A 29 0.53 10.45 0.74
N ASP A 30 0.95 10.78 1.97
CA ASP A 30 1.35 9.77 2.93
C ASP A 30 0.18 9.04 3.59
N ARG A 31 -0.96 9.72 3.84
CA ARG A 31 -2.23 9.08 4.23
C ARG A 31 -2.81 8.21 3.10
N LEU A 32 -2.76 8.66 1.85
CA LEU A 32 -3.15 7.84 0.70
C LEU A 32 -2.24 6.61 0.56
N ASN A 33 -0.95 6.77 0.80
CA ASN A 33 0.05 5.70 0.78
C ASN A 33 -0.11 4.72 1.97
N ARG A 34 -0.77 5.11 3.07
CA ARG A 34 -1.17 4.22 4.19
C ARG A 34 -2.55 3.61 4.03
N SER A 35 -3.34 4.10 3.07
CA SER A 35 -4.69 3.60 2.87
C SER A 35 -4.61 2.13 2.49
N SER A 36 -5.37 1.29 3.19
CA SER A 36 -5.61 -0.10 2.79
C SER A 36 -6.03 -0.20 1.32
N VAL A 37 -6.71 0.82 0.80
CA VAL A 37 -7.08 0.96 -0.61
C VAL A 37 -5.86 0.99 -1.52
N HIS A 38 -4.80 1.73 -1.16
CA HIS A 38 -3.59 1.83 -1.96
C HIS A 38 -2.79 0.53 -1.95
N ILE A 39 -2.62 -0.08 -0.77
CA ILE A 39 -1.94 -1.37 -0.62
C ILE A 39 -2.68 -2.43 -1.44
N LEU A 40 -4.01 -2.48 -1.31
CA LEU A 40 -4.86 -3.37 -2.07
C LEU A 40 -4.68 -3.14 -3.57
N HIS A 41 -4.76 -1.90 -4.04
CA HIS A 41 -4.60 -1.56 -5.45
C HIS A 41 -3.25 -2.05 -6.01
N GLN A 42 -2.15 -1.81 -5.30
CA GLN A 42 -0.83 -2.27 -5.72
C GLN A 42 -0.73 -3.79 -5.76
N LEU A 43 -1.29 -4.49 -4.76
CA LEU A 43 -1.30 -5.95 -4.71
C LEU A 43 -2.15 -6.57 -5.84
N LEU A 44 -3.23 -5.91 -6.22
CA LEU A 44 -4.20 -6.42 -7.20
C LEU A 44 -3.92 -5.99 -8.65
N LEU A 45 -2.99 -5.07 -8.87
CA LEU A 45 -2.75 -4.45 -10.18
C LEU A 45 -2.50 -5.49 -11.29
N LYS A 46 -1.67 -6.50 -11.02
CA LYS A 46 -1.37 -7.58 -11.98
C LYS A 46 -2.54 -8.52 -12.31
N PHE A 47 -3.60 -8.49 -11.50
CA PHE A 47 -4.78 -9.35 -11.66
C PHE A 47 -6.00 -8.60 -12.19
N THR A 48 -5.99 -7.27 -12.12
CA THR A 48 -7.15 -6.43 -12.46
C THR A 48 -6.90 -5.52 -13.64
N ASP A 49 -5.64 -5.21 -13.94
CA ASP A 49 -5.25 -4.28 -15.01
C ASP A 49 -4.48 -4.98 -16.14
N GLY A 50 -4.47 -4.36 -17.32
CA GLY A 50 -3.80 -4.82 -18.52
C GLY A 50 -4.67 -5.68 -19.47
N PRO A 51 -4.16 -5.97 -20.68
CA PRO A 51 -4.90 -6.70 -21.72
C PRO A 51 -5.14 -8.18 -21.39
N PHE A 52 -4.37 -8.74 -20.47
CA PHE A 52 -4.46 -10.14 -20.03
C PHE A 52 -4.28 -10.20 -18.51
N PRO A 53 -5.34 -9.91 -17.72
CA PRO A 53 -5.28 -10.01 -16.26
C PRO A 53 -4.91 -11.43 -15.85
N TRP A 54 -3.99 -11.55 -14.89
CA TRP A 54 -3.53 -12.85 -14.42
C TRP A 54 -4.61 -13.48 -13.54
N LYS A 55 -4.62 -14.81 -13.48
CA LYS A 55 -5.36 -15.56 -12.46
C LYS A 55 -4.45 -15.88 -11.28
N VAL A 56 -5.03 -15.95 -10.09
CA VAL A 56 -4.32 -16.31 -8.86
C VAL A 56 -4.05 -17.81 -8.85
N ALA A 57 -2.77 -18.13 -8.72
CA ALA A 57 -2.21 -19.47 -8.67
C ALA A 57 -1.21 -19.58 -7.51
N GLN A 58 -0.81 -20.79 -7.15
CA GLN A 58 0.07 -21.02 -6.00
C GLN A 58 1.40 -20.24 -6.09
N TYR A 59 1.97 -20.12 -7.29
CA TYR A 59 3.27 -19.47 -7.51
C TYR A 59 3.23 -17.94 -7.50
N ASN A 60 2.06 -17.31 -7.67
CA ASN A 60 1.91 -15.85 -7.77
C ASN A 60 1.03 -15.23 -6.67
N ALA A 61 0.43 -16.07 -5.81
CA ALA A 61 -0.44 -15.65 -4.73
C ALA A 61 0.29 -14.85 -3.64
N LYS A 62 1.58 -15.12 -3.40
CA LYS A 62 2.38 -14.44 -2.37
C LYS A 62 3.12 -13.24 -2.96
N GLN A 63 3.05 -12.10 -2.28
CA GLN A 63 3.72 -10.87 -2.68
C GLN A 63 4.34 -10.18 -1.46
N PHE A 64 5.57 -9.69 -1.60
CA PHE A 64 6.23 -8.91 -0.56
C PHE A 64 5.91 -7.43 -0.72
N PHE A 65 5.54 -6.77 0.38
CA PHE A 65 5.30 -5.34 0.42
C PHE A 65 6.39 -4.63 1.25
N PRO A 66 7.32 -3.92 0.61
CA PRO A 66 8.52 -3.39 1.27
C PRO A 66 8.24 -2.45 2.45
N ARG A 67 7.23 -1.58 2.33
CA ARG A 67 6.91 -0.57 3.36
C ARG A 67 6.66 -1.20 4.74
N TYR A 68 5.93 -2.31 4.77
CA TYR A 68 5.58 -3.02 6.01
C TYR A 68 6.51 -4.18 6.33
N ASN A 69 7.49 -4.45 5.45
CA ASN A 69 8.37 -5.61 5.49
C ASN A 69 7.58 -6.90 5.76
N ARG A 70 6.56 -7.15 4.93
CA ARG A 70 5.59 -8.23 5.14
C ARG A 70 5.15 -8.86 3.83
N TYR A 71 4.84 -10.15 3.89
CA TYR A 71 4.17 -10.87 2.82
C TYR A 71 2.65 -10.77 2.92
N TYR A 72 2.02 -10.62 1.76
CA TYR A 72 0.59 -10.65 1.54
C TYR A 72 0.28 -11.80 0.59
N TRP A 73 -0.79 -12.53 0.89
CA TRP A 73 -1.29 -13.61 0.05
C TRP A 73 -2.64 -13.20 -0.53
N ILE A 74 -2.77 -13.30 -1.84
CA ILE A 74 -4.01 -13.03 -2.54
C ILE A 74 -4.85 -14.31 -2.44
N GLY A 75 -5.84 -14.29 -1.54
CA GLY A 75 -6.70 -15.43 -1.25
C GLY A 75 -6.18 -16.41 -0.20
N LYS A 76 -7.09 -17.02 0.56
CA LYS A 76 -6.76 -18.07 1.55
C LYS A 76 -6.35 -19.41 0.95
N ARG A 77 -6.73 -19.69 -0.29
CA ARG A 77 -6.62 -21.04 -0.87
C ARG A 77 -5.19 -21.56 -0.85
N TYR A 78 -4.24 -20.72 -1.26
CA TYR A 78 -2.82 -21.08 -1.30
C TYR A 78 -2.05 -20.67 -0.05
N TYR A 79 -2.57 -19.73 0.74
CA TYR A 79 -2.00 -19.33 2.03
C TYR A 79 -1.76 -20.52 2.96
N LYS A 80 -2.75 -21.42 3.07
CA LYS A 80 -2.66 -22.62 3.93
C LYS A 80 -1.59 -23.63 3.50
N PHE A 81 -1.10 -23.55 2.27
CA PHE A 81 -0.06 -24.44 1.74
C PHE A 81 1.33 -23.80 1.74
N ASP A 82 1.44 -22.50 2.06
CA ASP A 82 2.71 -21.81 2.19
C ASP A 82 3.32 -22.09 3.58
N PRO A 83 4.57 -22.59 3.67
CA PRO A 83 5.26 -22.79 4.95
C PRO A 83 5.34 -21.52 5.79
N ASP A 84 5.53 -20.35 5.17
CA ASP A 84 5.56 -19.06 5.86
C ASP A 84 4.16 -18.66 6.36
N GLY A 85 3.10 -19.23 5.76
CA GLY A 85 1.71 -19.08 6.17
C GLY A 85 1.37 -19.81 7.48
N GLN A 86 2.20 -20.76 7.93
CA GLN A 86 1.91 -21.63 9.07
C GLN A 86 2.74 -21.33 10.33
N LEU A 87 3.33 -20.14 10.41
CA LEU A 87 4.20 -19.77 11.53
C LEU A 87 3.42 -19.70 12.86
N PRO A 88 3.84 -20.43 13.92
CA PRO A 88 3.07 -20.54 15.15
C PRO A 88 3.00 -19.25 15.96
N ASP A 89 4.01 -18.38 15.85
CA ASP A 89 4.12 -17.06 16.47
C ASP A 89 3.30 -15.98 15.74
N ARG A 90 2.67 -16.34 14.61
CA ARG A 90 1.92 -15.41 13.76
C ARG A 90 0.41 -15.60 13.84
N LEU A 91 -0.29 -14.48 13.80
CA LEU A 91 -1.74 -14.36 13.74
C LEU A 91 -2.13 -14.02 12.29
N PRO A 92 -2.93 -14.86 11.61
CA PRO A 92 -3.46 -14.51 10.29
C PRO A 92 -4.49 -13.39 10.43
N CYS A 93 -4.37 -12.40 9.54
CA CYS A 93 -5.29 -11.31 9.37
C CYS A 93 -5.82 -11.32 7.95
N GLU A 94 -7.08 -10.96 7.81
CA GLU A 94 -7.81 -11.03 6.55
C GLU A 94 -8.34 -9.64 6.23
N TYR A 95 -8.20 -9.26 4.97
CA TYR A 95 -8.74 -8.03 4.45
C TYR A 95 -9.63 -8.33 3.25
N PRO A 96 -10.93 -7.98 3.30
CA PRO A 96 -11.85 -8.30 2.22
C PRO A 96 -11.51 -7.52 0.96
N ILE A 97 -11.52 -8.20 -0.18
CA ILE A 97 -11.41 -7.58 -1.50
C ILE A 97 -12.81 -7.01 -1.84
N PRO A 98 -12.93 -5.74 -2.26
CA PRO A 98 -14.20 -5.16 -2.68
C PRO A 98 -14.81 -5.95 -3.84
N LEU A 99 -16.13 -6.10 -3.86
CA LEU A 99 -16.89 -6.82 -4.91
C LEU A 99 -16.64 -6.30 -6.34
N ASN A 100 -16.14 -5.06 -6.47
CA ASN A 100 -15.85 -4.44 -7.76
C ASN A 100 -14.52 -4.91 -8.37
N ALA A 101 -13.66 -5.59 -7.59
CA ALA A 101 -12.38 -6.10 -8.10
C ALA A 101 -12.56 -7.50 -8.69
N THR A 102 -12.25 -7.65 -9.98
CA THR A 102 -12.33 -8.92 -10.71
C THR A 102 -11.05 -9.73 -10.55
N VAL A 103 -10.80 -10.27 -9.36
CA VAL A 103 -9.66 -11.15 -9.08
C VAL A 103 -10.17 -12.59 -8.99
N LEU A 104 -9.65 -13.46 -9.83
CA LEU A 104 -10.09 -14.85 -9.95
C LEU A 104 -8.92 -15.82 -9.71
N TYR A 105 -9.23 -17.00 -9.20
CA TYR A 105 -8.33 -18.15 -9.23
C TYR A 105 -8.28 -18.80 -10.62
N GLU A 106 -7.35 -19.73 -10.84
CA GLU A 106 -7.19 -20.45 -12.13
C GLU A 106 -8.48 -21.13 -12.64
N ASP A 107 -9.31 -21.61 -11.72
CA ASP A 107 -10.61 -22.26 -11.92
C ASP A 107 -11.80 -21.29 -12.00
N ASP A 108 -11.56 -19.98 -12.18
CA ASP A 108 -12.58 -18.93 -12.28
C ASP A 108 -13.40 -18.66 -11.00
N GLU A 109 -13.02 -19.26 -9.87
CA GLU A 109 -13.60 -18.88 -8.59
C GLU A 109 -13.11 -17.48 -8.14
N PRO A 110 -13.98 -16.64 -7.56
CA PRO A 110 -13.60 -15.32 -7.09
C PRO A 110 -12.70 -15.37 -5.86
N VAL A 111 -11.70 -14.49 -5.82
CA VAL A 111 -10.87 -14.28 -4.64
C VAL A 111 -11.53 -13.25 -3.73
N GLN A 112 -11.83 -13.64 -2.49
CA GLN A 112 -12.64 -12.83 -1.57
C GLN A 112 -11.79 -11.97 -0.61
N GLU A 113 -10.54 -12.34 -0.36
CA GLU A 113 -9.71 -11.66 0.62
C GLU A 113 -8.22 -11.66 0.28
N VAL A 114 -7.49 -10.73 0.88
CA VAL A 114 -6.05 -10.76 1.03
C VAL A 114 -5.72 -11.20 2.45
N VAL A 115 -4.78 -12.12 2.60
CA VAL A 115 -4.31 -12.64 3.88
C VAL A 115 -2.92 -12.09 4.17
N PHE A 116 -2.67 -11.71 5.43
CA PHE A 116 -1.34 -11.31 5.90
C PHE A 116 -1.16 -11.74 7.37
N GLN A 117 0.04 -11.58 7.91
CA GLN A 117 0.36 -12.07 9.25
C GLN A 117 0.87 -10.97 10.20
N CYS A 118 0.29 -10.94 11.40
CA CYS A 118 0.75 -10.16 12.55
C CYS A 118 1.43 -11.04 13.59
N ARG A 119 2.17 -10.46 14.55
CA ARG A 119 2.78 -11.22 15.66
C ARG A 119 1.79 -11.39 16.83
N LYS A 120 1.49 -12.63 17.24
CA LYS A 120 0.42 -12.99 18.21
C LYS A 120 0.44 -12.29 19.58
N PHE A 121 1.58 -11.74 20.00
CA PHE A 121 1.73 -11.12 21.33
C PHE A 121 2.17 -9.66 21.29
N GLN A 122 2.42 -9.13 20.11
CA GLN A 122 2.90 -7.75 19.94
C GLN A 122 1.94 -6.94 19.09
N GLN A 123 1.08 -7.61 18.31
CA GLN A 123 0.29 -7.01 17.26
C GLN A 123 -1.09 -7.62 17.13
N ALA A 124 -2.04 -6.82 16.65
CA ALA A 124 -3.40 -7.22 16.32
C ALA A 124 -3.76 -6.80 14.88
N CYS A 125 -4.74 -7.49 14.30
CA CYS A 125 -5.34 -7.09 13.03
C CYS A 125 -6.17 -5.82 13.26
N CYS A 126 -5.91 -4.74 12.51
CA CYS A 126 -6.62 -3.46 12.71
C CYS A 126 -7.26 -2.87 11.46
N GLY A 127 -7.65 -3.72 10.50
CA GLY A 127 -8.47 -3.33 9.36
C GLY A 127 -7.75 -2.55 8.26
N GLU A 128 -6.59 -1.94 8.51
CA GLU A 128 -5.88 -1.12 7.51
C GLU A 128 -4.94 -1.92 6.58
N MET A 129 -5.16 -3.23 6.39
CA MET A 129 -4.16 -4.14 5.78
C MET A 129 -2.78 -4.09 6.47
N ASP A 130 -2.74 -3.60 7.72
CA ASP A 130 -1.56 -3.55 8.56
C ASP A 130 -1.84 -4.13 9.96
N CYS A 131 -0.76 -4.30 10.72
CA CYS A 131 -0.74 -4.80 12.08
C CYS A 131 -0.58 -3.62 13.05
N CYS A 132 -1.58 -3.41 13.89
CA CYS A 132 -1.48 -2.45 14.97
C CYS A 132 -0.71 -3.05 16.14
N LEU A 133 0.05 -2.22 16.83
CA LEU A 133 0.72 -2.59 18.07
C LEU A 133 -0.31 -2.65 19.19
N VAL A 134 -0.10 -3.53 20.17
CA VAL A 134 -0.98 -3.70 21.33
C VAL A 134 -0.20 -3.34 22.58
N ASP A 135 -0.78 -2.50 23.44
CA ASP A 135 -0.18 -2.15 24.73
C ASP A 135 -0.53 -3.16 25.84
N GLU A 136 0.01 -2.95 27.04
CA GLU A 136 -0.26 -3.80 28.22
C GLU A 136 -1.73 -3.77 28.67
N ARG A 137 -2.49 -2.76 28.24
CA ARG A 137 -3.92 -2.59 28.54
C ARG A 137 -4.82 -3.20 27.46
N GLY A 138 -4.23 -3.79 26.41
CA GLY A 138 -4.95 -4.37 25.27
C GLY A 138 -5.44 -3.33 24.25
N GLN A 139 -5.04 -2.07 24.38
CA GLN A 139 -5.38 -1.02 23.43
C GLN A 139 -4.48 -1.13 22.19
N SER A 140 -5.10 -1.10 21.01
CA SER A 140 -4.40 -1.12 19.74
C SER A 140 -4.07 0.30 19.26
N TYR A 141 -2.87 0.49 18.73
CA TYR A 141 -2.43 1.72 18.11
C TYR A 141 -1.72 1.42 16.79
N THR A 142 -1.87 2.33 15.82
CA THR A 142 -1.20 2.21 14.53
C THR A 142 0.31 2.29 14.75
N ARG A 143 1.09 1.53 13.97
CA ARG A 143 2.56 1.54 14.07
C ARG A 143 3.15 2.92 13.74
N PHE A 144 2.45 3.72 12.94
CA PHE A 144 2.87 5.04 12.45
C PHE A 144 1.80 6.10 12.80
N PRO A 145 1.77 6.60 14.06
CA PRO A 145 0.69 7.48 14.53
C PRO A 145 0.88 8.97 14.17
N ASN A 146 2.10 9.43 13.87
CA ASN A 146 2.44 10.87 13.74
C ASN A 146 3.22 11.22 12.45
N GLU A 147 3.12 10.40 11.42
CA GLU A 147 3.59 10.77 10.09
C GLU A 147 2.40 11.21 9.24
#